data_AF-A0A354GH04-F1
#
_entry.id   AF-A0A354GH04-F1
#
_cell.length_a   1.000
_cell.length_b   1.000
_cell.length_c   1.000
_cell.angle_alpha   90.00
_cell.angle_beta   90.00
_cell.angle_gamma   90.00
#
_symmetry.space_group_name_H-M   'P 1'
#
loop_
_entity.id
_entity.type
_entity.pdbx_description
1 polymer ?
#
loop_
_entity_poly.entity_id
_entity_poly.type
_entity_poly.pdbx_seq_one_letter_code
_entity_poly.pdbx_strand_id
1 'polypeptide(L)' 'MDTKELLKKVRKIEIKTKKLSNNIFGGEYHSTFKGRGMTFSEVRQYQFGDDIRAIDWNVTARYNEPF' A
#
# COMPACT_ATOMS: atom_id res chain seq x y z
N MET A 1 -11.25 -7.71 -40.19
CA MET A 1 -11.16 -7.73 -38.71
C MET A 1 -9.95 -6.88 -38.34
N ASP A 2 -10.16 -5.73 -37.69
CA ASP A 2 -9.14 -4.70 -37.50
C ASP A 2 -8.12 -5.11 -36.42
N THR A 3 -6.82 -5.04 -36.74
CA THR A 3 -5.71 -5.46 -35.87
C THR A 3 -5.65 -4.65 -34.58
N LYS A 4 -6.12 -3.40 -34.60
CA LYS A 4 -6.27 -2.56 -33.40
C LYS A 4 -7.27 -3.12 -32.39
N GLU A 5 -8.37 -3.70 -32.85
CA GLU A 5 -9.37 -4.29 -31.95
C GLU A 5 -8.83 -5.54 -31.25
N LEU A 6 -8.03 -6.33 -31.97
CA LEU A 6 -7.40 -7.53 -31.43
C LEU A 6 -6.41 -7.16 -30.31
N LEU A 7 -5.55 -6.17 -30.53
CA LEU A 7 -4.60 -5.68 -29.53
C LEU A 7 -5.30 -5.13 -28.28
N LYS A 8 -6.42 -4.42 -28.44
CA LYS A 8 -7.22 -3.91 -27.32
C LYS A 8 -7.83 -5.05 -26.48
N LYS A 9 -8.28 -6.14 -27.13
CA LYS A 9 -8.77 -7.34 -26.43
C LYS A 9 -7.67 -8.06 -25.68
N VAL A 10 -6.50 -8.25 -26.29
CA VAL A 10 -5.33 -8.88 -25.65
C VAL A 10 -4.90 -8.11 -24.40
N ARG A 11 -4.79 -6.78 -24.50
CA ARG A 11 -4.42 -5.92 -23.35
C ARG A 11 -5.45 -5.97 -22.22
N LYS A 12 -6.74 -6.12 -22.53
CA LYS A 12 -7.81 -6.28 -21.53
C LYS A 12 -7.72 -7.62 -20.80
N ILE A 13 -7.34 -8.70 -21.51
CA ILE A 13 -7.10 -10.02 -20.91
C ILE A 13 -5.89 -9.94 -19.98
N GLU A 14 -4.78 -9.37 -20.44
CA GLU A 14 -3.55 -9.20 -19.66
C GLU A 14 -3.78 -8.47 -18.33
N ILE A 15 -4.50 -7.33 -18.36
CA ILE A 15 -4.80 -6.54 -17.16
C ILE A 15 -5.64 -7.34 -16.15
N LYS A 16 -6.65 -8.07 -16.62
CA LYS A 16 -7.49 -8.90 -15.74
C LYS A 16 -6.70 -10.02 -15.09
N THR A 17 -5.85 -10.71 -15.86
CA THR A 17 -5.03 -11.82 -15.37
C THR A 17 -4.00 -11.33 -14.35
N LYS A 18 -3.37 -10.17 -14.58
CA LYS A 18 -2.41 -9.57 -13.64
C LYS A 18 -3.07 -9.17 -12.32
N LYS A 19 -4.28 -8.60 -12.38
CA LYS A 19 -5.05 -8.25 -11.17
C LYS A 19 -5.50 -9.49 -10.39
N LEU A 20 -5.89 -10.56 -11.08
CA LEU A 20 -6.29 -11.82 -10.43
C LEU A 20 -5.08 -12.51 -9.76
N SER A 21 -3.93 -12.55 -10.45
CA SER A 21 -2.68 -13.10 -9.92
C SER A 21 -2.21 -12.36 -8.66
N ASN A 22 -2.25 -11.03 -8.66
CA ASN A 22 -1.90 -10.24 -7.47
C ASN A 22 -2.84 -10.48 -6.29
N ASN A 23 -4.10 -10.85 -6.53
CA ASN A 23 -5.04 -11.20 -5.45
C ASN A 23 -4.79 -12.59 -4.85
N ILE A 24 -4.14 -13.51 -5.57
CA ILE A 24 -3.80 -14.85 -5.03
C ILE A 24 -2.69 -14.73 -3.96
N PHE A 25 -1.80 -13.76 -4.09
CA PHE A 25 -0.75 -13.48 -3.10
C PHE A 25 -1.14 -12.41 -2.06
N GLY A 26 -2.35 -11.87 -2.15
CA GLY A 26 -2.90 -10.85 -1.24
C GLY A 26 -3.40 -11.46 0.06
N GLY A 27 -2.51 -11.99 0.89
CA GLY A 27 -2.86 -12.54 2.22
C GLY A 27 -1.87 -13.56 2.77
N GLU A 28 -1.06 -14.19 1.90
CA GLU A 28 -0.07 -15.19 2.32
C GLU A 28 1.29 -14.60 2.75
N TYR A 29 1.50 -13.29 2.57
CA TYR A 29 2.64 -12.60 3.16
C TYR A 29 2.42 -12.41 4.67
N HIS A 30 2.56 -13.50 5.42
CA HIS A 30 2.91 -13.42 6.82
C HIS A 30 4.34 -12.90 6.89
N SER A 31 4.47 -11.58 7.12
CA SER A 31 5.74 -10.97 7.43
C SER A 31 6.45 -11.80 8.50
N THR A 32 7.65 -12.32 8.19
CA THR A 32 8.51 -12.97 9.20
C THR A 32 8.91 -12.01 10.31
N PHE A 33 8.82 -10.70 10.04
CA PHE A 33 8.84 -9.66 11.05
C PHE A 33 7.50 -9.64 11.78
N LYS A 34 7.49 -10.23 12.98
CA LYS A 34 6.55 -9.86 14.03
C LYS A 34 6.82 -8.38 14.35
N GLY A 35 6.01 -7.47 13.81
CA GLY A 35 6.07 -6.07 14.18
C GLY A 35 5.99 -5.92 15.70
N ARG A 36 6.54 -4.84 16.27
CA ARG A 36 6.31 -4.52 17.68
C ARG A 36 4.79 -4.52 17.87
N GLY A 37 4.26 -5.43 18.69
CA GLY A 37 2.84 -5.48 19.02
C GLY A 37 2.48 -4.27 19.85
N MET A 38 2.34 -3.12 19.21
CA MET A 38 1.79 -1.90 19.77
C MET A 38 0.36 -1.80 19.28
N THR A 39 -0.60 -1.96 20.18
CA THR A 39 -1.98 -1.55 19.93
C THR A 39 -1.96 -0.05 19.67
N PHE A 40 -2.46 0.35 18.51
CA PHE A 40 -2.66 1.76 18.19
C PHE A 40 -3.53 2.40 19.28
N SER A 41 -3.02 3.47 19.91
CA SER A 41 -3.76 4.24 20.92
C SER A 41 -4.34 5.50 20.30
N GLU A 42 -3.49 6.34 19.72
CA GLU A 42 -3.85 7.60 19.08
C GLU A 42 -2.72 8.09 18.16
N VAL A 43 -3.03 9.03 17.28
CA VAL A 43 -2.01 9.78 16.53
C VAL A 43 -1.60 10.98 17.35
N ARG A 44 -0.29 11.11 17.63
CA ARG A 44 0.29 12.20 18.40
C ARG A 44 1.26 12.98 17.54
N GLN A 45 1.31 14.30 17.69
CA GLN A 45 2.33 15.12 17.04
C GLN A 45 3.74 14.66 17.42
N TYR A 46 4.64 14.61 16.43
CA TYR A 46 6.04 14.28 16.61
C TYR A 46 6.68 15.21 17.65
N GLN A 47 7.42 14.62 18.58
CA GLN A 47 8.26 15.34 19.53
C GLN A 47 9.73 15.07 19.22
N PHE A 48 10.57 16.06 19.50
CA PHE A 48 12.01 15.91 19.32
C PHE A 48 12.53 14.74 20.18
N GLY A 49 13.14 13.74 19.52
CA GLY A 49 13.61 12.51 20.15
C GLY A 49 12.76 11.27 19.82
N ASP A 50 11.60 11.44 19.20
CA ASP A 50 10.82 10.33 18.66
C ASP A 50 11.55 9.68 17.47
N ASP A 51 11.28 8.38 17.24
CA ASP A 51 11.77 7.72 16.03
C ASP A 51 11.00 8.26 14.81
N ILE A 52 11.72 8.82 13.84
CA ILE A 52 11.17 9.36 12.58
C ILE A 52 10.37 8.29 11.82
N ARG A 53 10.68 7.00 12.01
CA ARG A 53 9.91 5.90 11.39
C ARG A 53 8.51 5.73 11.96
N ALA A 54 8.22 6.33 13.10
CA ALA A 54 6.91 6.32 13.71
C ALA A 54 5.99 7.43 13.17
N ILE A 55 6.52 8.38 12.38
CA ILE A 55 5.75 9.47 11.77
C ILE A 55 4.76 8.89 10.75
N ASP A 56 3.47 9.18 10.94
CA ASP A 56 2.43 9.00 9.94
C ASP A 56 2.45 10.16 8.94
N TRP A 57 3.12 9.90 7.81
CA TRP A 57 3.22 10.85 6.72
C TRP A 57 1.88 11.22 6.08
N ASN A 58 0.84 10.37 6.18
CA ASN A 58 -0.49 10.71 5.64
C ASN A 58 -1.19 11.74 6.51
N VAL A 59 -1.05 11.63 7.83
CA VAL A 59 -1.57 12.64 8.77
C VAL A 59 -0.76 13.92 8.63
N THR A 60 0.56 13.80 8.59
CA THR A 60 1.47 14.94 8.38
C THR A 60 1.10 15.75 7.12
N ALA A 61 0.81 15.08 6.01
CA ALA A 61 0.41 15.75 4.77
C ALA A 61 -0.92 16.52 4.86
N ARG A 62 -1.82 16.15 5.79
CA ARG A 62 -3.10 16.83 6.00
C ARG A 62 -2.99 18.05 6.91
N TYR A 63 -2.16 17.97 7.94
CA TYR A 63 -2.01 19.03 8.94
C TYR A 63 -0.82 19.96 8.67
N ASN A 64 0.05 19.59 7.71
CA ASN A 64 1.27 20.31 7.36
C ASN A 64 2.26 20.43 8.54
N GLU A 65 2.16 19.53 9.52
CA GLU A 65 3.00 19.42 10.71
C GLU A 65 3.32 17.93 10.95
N PRO A 66 4.47 17.55 11.53
CA PRO A 66 4.83 16.14 11.67
C PRO A 66 4.04 15.44 12.78
N PHE A 67 3.39 14.32 12.45
CA PHE A 67 2.64 13.41 13.34
C PHE A 67 3.16 11.99 13.18
#